data_AF-A0A9N9NT00-F1
#
_entry.id   AF-A0A9N9NT00-F1
#
_cell.length_a   1.000
_cell.length_b   1.000
_cell.length_c   1.000
_cell.angle_alpha   90.00
_cell.angle_beta   90.00
_cell.angle_gamma   90.00
#
_symmetry.space_group_name_H-M   'P 1'
#
loop_
_entity.id
_entity.type
_entity.pdbx_description
1 polymer ?
#
loop_
_entity_poly.entity_id
_entity_poly.type
_entity_poly.pdbx_seq_one_letter_code
_entity_poly.pdbx_strand_id
1 'polypeptide(L)'
;KDEILTRLNFGIYIKNANEWIGCRGAGEIIRLMLLNGKTTFKKLVEKDLKISKKTSSKYRDVKEIFSKMIEKHYIAPFNFTDSKSAQDKASEAEQRELAKVTNFIPTKKQVAEVKAKLAGDVDVDEAATGLKRKINAVTFDRPAKENQYFRVNYGKFNVKMRNKRFESFVGIRINNSAGLITKIILDISDDEKAEDIESRLISAQRIIKSIP
;
A
#
# COMPACT_ATOMS: atom_id res chain seq x y z
N LYS A 1 10.41 6.14 -11.59
CA LYS A 1 10.93 5.22 -12.64
C LYS A 1 10.44 3.78 -12.41
N ASP A 2 10.30 3.34 -11.17
CA ASP A 2 9.93 1.94 -10.87
C ASP A 2 8.49 1.55 -11.21
N GLU A 3 7.58 2.53 -11.29
CA GLU A 3 6.17 2.29 -11.63
C GLU A 3 5.96 1.57 -12.98
N ILE A 4 6.78 1.91 -13.98
CA ILE A 4 6.67 1.32 -15.32
C ILE A 4 7.13 -0.14 -15.28
N LEU A 5 8.23 -0.42 -14.59
CA LEU A 5 8.73 -1.78 -14.39
C LEU A 5 7.72 -2.64 -13.64
N THR A 6 6.95 -2.04 -12.72
CA THR A 6 5.93 -2.77 -11.96
C THR A 6 4.79 -3.29 -12.84
N ARG A 7 4.57 -2.70 -14.02
CA ARG A 7 3.51 -3.12 -14.96
C ARG A 7 3.76 -4.52 -15.52
N LEU A 8 5.02 -4.94 -15.62
CA LEU A 8 5.38 -6.29 -16.05
C LEU A 8 4.81 -7.36 -15.09
N ASN A 9 4.62 -6.99 -13.81
CA ASN A 9 4.11 -7.89 -12.78
C ASN A 9 2.57 -7.88 -12.66
N PHE A 10 1.84 -7.08 -13.45
CA PHE A 10 0.38 -6.97 -13.31
C PHE A 10 -0.35 -8.29 -13.50
N GLY A 11 0.11 -9.13 -14.44
CA GLY A 11 -0.46 -10.47 -14.63
C GLY A 11 -0.32 -11.34 -13.37
N ILE A 12 0.80 -11.21 -12.66
CA ILE A 12 1.06 -11.93 -11.41
C ILE A 12 0.15 -11.40 -10.30
N TYR A 13 -0.05 -10.08 -10.21
CA TYR A 13 -0.94 -9.47 -9.22
C TYR A 13 -2.37 -9.95 -9.41
N ILE A 14 -2.88 -9.91 -10.64
CA ILE A 14 -4.25 -10.34 -10.97
C ILE A 14 -4.43 -11.84 -10.67
N LYS A 15 -3.46 -12.67 -11.05
CA LYS A 15 -3.51 -14.13 -10.82
C LYS A 15 -3.58 -14.48 -9.33
N ASN A 16 -2.77 -13.83 -8.49
CA ASN A 16 -2.67 -14.19 -7.07
C ASN A 16 -3.57 -13.34 -6.15
N ALA A 17 -4.22 -12.28 -6.64
CA ALA A 17 -5.03 -11.36 -5.83
C ALA A 17 -6.12 -12.07 -5.01
N ASN A 18 -6.83 -13.04 -5.59
CA ASN A 18 -7.87 -13.79 -4.87
C ASN A 18 -7.30 -14.55 -3.67
N GLU A 19 -6.13 -15.17 -3.86
CA GLU A 19 -5.43 -15.95 -2.83
C GLU A 19 -4.89 -15.04 -1.73
N TRP A 20 -4.15 -13.99 -2.11
CA TRP A 20 -3.46 -13.10 -1.16
C TRP A 20 -4.41 -12.21 -0.36
N ILE A 21 -5.51 -11.77 -0.97
CA ILE A 21 -6.54 -10.99 -0.27
C ILE A 21 -7.46 -11.93 0.52
N GLY A 22 -7.64 -13.18 0.07
CA GLY A 22 -8.53 -14.17 0.67
C GLY A 22 -10.00 -13.91 0.35
N CYS A 23 -10.29 -13.30 -0.82
CA CYS A 23 -11.64 -12.94 -1.24
C CYS A 23 -11.86 -13.29 -2.71
N ARG A 24 -12.92 -14.06 -2.98
CA ARG A 24 -13.31 -14.40 -4.36
C ARG A 24 -13.81 -13.14 -5.08
N GLY A 25 -13.22 -12.82 -6.23
CA GLY A 25 -13.56 -11.62 -7.01
C GLY A 25 -12.58 -10.46 -6.85
N ALA A 26 -11.62 -10.58 -5.93
CA ALA A 26 -10.58 -9.58 -5.73
C ALA A 26 -9.72 -9.35 -6.97
N GLY A 27 -9.41 -10.41 -7.72
CA GLY A 27 -8.62 -10.32 -8.96
C GLY A 27 -9.25 -9.47 -10.04
N GLU A 28 -10.58 -9.49 -10.18
CA GLU A 28 -11.27 -8.68 -11.19
C GLU A 28 -11.27 -7.20 -10.80
N ILE A 29 -11.49 -6.89 -9.52
CA ILE A 29 -11.38 -5.51 -9.01
C ILE A 29 -9.96 -4.97 -9.22
N ILE A 30 -8.93 -5.73 -8.87
CA ILE A 30 -7.53 -5.34 -9.09
C ILE A 30 -7.25 -5.14 -10.57
N ARG A 31 -7.70 -6.04 -11.45
CA ARG A 31 -7.57 -5.89 -12.90
C ARG A 31 -8.17 -4.57 -13.39
N LEU A 32 -9.40 -4.26 -13.01
CA LEU A 32 -10.07 -3.01 -13.40
C LEU A 32 -9.34 -1.78 -12.86
N MET A 33 -8.84 -1.83 -11.62
CA MET A 33 -8.03 -0.75 -11.04
C MET A 33 -6.69 -0.57 -11.75
N LEU A 34 -6.01 -1.65 -12.15
CA LEU A 34 -4.75 -1.59 -12.89
C LEU A 34 -4.93 -1.04 -14.30
N LEU A 35 -6.02 -1.38 -14.98
CA LEU A 35 -6.35 -0.86 -16.31
C LEU A 35 -6.70 0.64 -16.27
N ASN A 36 -7.49 1.05 -15.28
CA ASN A 36 -7.90 2.45 -15.11
C ASN A 36 -6.83 3.31 -14.41
N GLY A 37 -5.83 2.68 -13.77
CA GLY A 37 -4.77 3.29 -12.96
C GLY A 37 -5.27 3.82 -11.62
N LYS A 38 -6.20 4.78 -11.66
CA LYS A 38 -6.85 5.38 -10.48
C LYS A 38 -8.35 5.32 -10.68
N THR A 39 -9.06 4.82 -9.68
CA THR A 39 -10.51 4.75 -9.73
C THR A 39 -11.13 5.04 -8.38
N THR A 40 -12.40 5.33 -8.42
CA THR A 40 -13.25 5.66 -7.28
C THR A 40 -14.23 4.51 -7.14
N PHE A 41 -14.63 4.15 -5.92
CA PHE A 41 -15.55 3.02 -5.72
C PHE A 41 -16.86 3.19 -6.50
N LYS A 42 -17.42 4.41 -6.49
CA LYS A 42 -18.61 4.74 -7.28
C LYS A 42 -18.43 4.43 -8.77
N LYS A 43 -17.30 4.86 -9.35
CA LYS A 43 -16.97 4.65 -10.77
C LYS A 43 -16.77 3.16 -11.07
N LEU A 44 -16.06 2.44 -10.19
CA LEU A 44 -15.83 1.00 -10.32
C LEU A 44 -17.16 0.24 -10.37
N VAL A 45 -18.09 0.53 -9.44
CA VAL A 45 -19.38 -0.15 -9.37
C VAL A 45 -20.29 0.21 -10.55
N GLU A 46 -20.48 1.51 -10.80
CA GLU A 46 -21.50 1.99 -11.74
C GLU A 46 -21.03 1.83 -13.20
N LYS A 47 -19.75 2.12 -13.49
CA LYS A 47 -19.22 2.17 -14.87
C LYS A 47 -18.55 0.88 -15.29
N ASP A 48 -17.67 0.34 -14.44
CA ASP A 48 -16.83 -0.80 -14.82
C ASP A 48 -17.57 -2.13 -14.61
N LEU A 49 -18.19 -2.32 -13.43
CA LEU A 49 -18.94 -3.52 -13.08
C LEU A 49 -20.43 -3.47 -13.47
N LYS A 50 -20.95 -2.28 -13.80
CA LYS A 50 -22.36 -2.04 -14.19
C LYS A 50 -23.36 -2.61 -13.16
N ILE A 51 -23.05 -2.49 -11.88
CA ILE A 51 -23.90 -2.97 -10.78
C ILE A 51 -24.82 -1.83 -10.31
N SER A 52 -26.12 -2.12 -10.17
CA SER A 52 -27.08 -1.18 -9.59
C SER A 52 -26.94 -1.09 -8.08
N LYS A 53 -26.97 0.15 -7.55
CA LYS A 53 -26.99 0.44 -6.10
C LYS A 53 -28.27 -0.03 -5.40
N LYS A 54 -29.39 -0.11 -6.12
CA LYS A 54 -30.68 -0.50 -5.57
C LYS A 54 -30.73 -2.03 -5.45
N THR A 55 -30.45 -2.54 -4.25
CA THR A 55 -30.80 -3.91 -3.80
C THR A 55 -29.97 -5.07 -4.36
N SER A 56 -28.80 -4.82 -4.97
CA SER A 56 -27.98 -5.93 -5.45
C SER A 56 -27.12 -6.51 -4.32
N SER A 57 -27.28 -7.81 -4.00
CA SER A 57 -26.33 -8.55 -3.15
C SER A 57 -24.89 -8.32 -3.61
N LYS A 58 -24.68 -8.26 -4.94
CA LYS A 58 -23.38 -8.02 -5.55
C LYS A 58 -22.75 -6.68 -5.16
N TYR A 59 -23.56 -5.63 -4.92
CA TYR A 59 -23.04 -4.35 -4.45
C TYR A 59 -22.43 -4.49 -3.06
N ARG A 60 -23.14 -5.18 -2.16
CA ARG A 60 -22.67 -5.44 -0.80
C ARG A 60 -21.40 -6.29 -0.81
N ASP A 61 -21.37 -7.34 -1.64
CA ASP A 61 -20.22 -8.22 -1.77
C ASP A 61 -18.99 -7.45 -2.29
N VAL A 62 -19.15 -6.62 -3.33
CA VAL A 62 -18.06 -5.77 -3.86
C VAL A 62 -17.61 -4.74 -2.84
N LYS A 63 -18.53 -4.15 -2.06
CA LYS A 63 -18.21 -3.20 -0.99
C LYS A 63 -17.39 -3.88 0.11
N GLU A 64 -17.75 -5.10 0.51
CA GLU A 64 -17.02 -5.88 1.51
C GLU A 64 -15.62 -6.24 1.02
N ILE A 65 -15.49 -6.73 -0.21
CA ILE A 65 -14.19 -7.05 -0.82
C ILE A 65 -13.31 -5.79 -0.88
N PHE A 66 -13.86 -4.67 -1.33
CA PHE A 66 -13.14 -3.40 -1.42
C PHE A 66 -12.68 -2.90 -0.05
N SER A 67 -13.53 -3.04 0.98
CA SER A 67 -13.17 -2.71 2.36
C SER A 67 -12.01 -3.58 2.86
N LYS A 68 -12.06 -4.89 2.64
CA LYS A 68 -10.98 -5.82 2.99
C LYS A 68 -9.67 -5.50 2.27
N MET A 69 -9.72 -5.04 1.03
CA MET A 69 -8.51 -4.60 0.30
C MET A 69 -7.87 -3.35 0.92
N ILE A 70 -8.68 -2.44 1.45
CA ILE A 70 -8.19 -1.24 2.17
C ILE A 70 -7.59 -1.66 3.50
N GLU A 71 -8.30 -2.49 4.27
CA GLU A 71 -7.86 -2.99 5.58
C GLU A 71 -6.53 -3.74 5.48
N LYS A 72 -6.36 -4.57 4.44
CA LYS A 72 -5.11 -5.31 4.19
C LYS A 72 -4.07 -4.52 3.38
N HIS A 73 -4.29 -3.23 3.15
CA HIS A 73 -3.36 -2.32 2.44
C HIS A 73 -2.99 -2.72 1.00
N TYR A 74 -3.81 -3.53 0.32
CA TYR A 74 -3.62 -3.86 -1.10
C TYR A 74 -4.04 -2.72 -2.03
N ILE A 75 -4.93 -1.84 -1.56
CA ILE A 75 -5.26 -0.59 -2.22
C ILE A 75 -5.09 0.56 -1.23
N ALA A 76 -4.59 1.69 -1.72
CA ALA A 76 -4.33 2.87 -0.92
C ALA A 76 -5.11 4.06 -1.48
N PRO A 77 -5.58 4.98 -0.60
CA PRO A 77 -6.13 6.24 -1.05
C PRO A 77 -5.06 7.02 -1.82
N PHE A 78 -5.45 7.62 -2.94
CA PHE A 78 -4.58 8.43 -3.77
C PHE A 78 -4.85 9.91 -3.52
N ASN A 79 -3.82 10.68 -3.16
CA ASN A 79 -3.90 12.13 -3.10
C ASN A 79 -3.20 12.76 -4.31
N PHE A 80 -3.69 13.90 -4.80
CA PHE A 80 -3.09 14.58 -5.95
C PHE A 80 -1.63 14.99 -5.72
N THR A 81 -1.23 15.19 -4.46
CA THR A 81 0.15 15.42 -4.04
C THR A 81 1.08 14.24 -4.34
N ASP A 82 0.54 13.03 -4.51
CA ASP A 82 1.30 11.81 -4.75
C ASP A 82 1.69 11.63 -6.22
N SER A 83 1.21 12.51 -7.10
CA SER A 83 1.72 12.63 -8.47
C SER A 83 3.04 13.42 -8.56
N LYS A 84 3.44 14.12 -7.49
CA LYS A 84 4.69 14.91 -7.46
C LYS A 84 5.88 13.98 -7.23
N SER A 85 7.00 14.23 -7.91
CA SER A 85 8.22 13.44 -7.68
C SER A 85 8.76 13.69 -6.27
N ALA A 86 9.51 12.73 -5.72
CA ALA A 86 10.15 12.89 -4.40
C ALA A 86 11.05 14.14 -4.36
N GLN A 87 11.76 14.40 -5.46
CA GLN A 87 12.60 15.58 -5.62
C GLN A 87 11.78 16.89 -5.64
N ASP A 88 10.63 16.92 -6.30
CA ASP A 88 9.75 18.09 -6.31
C ASP A 88 9.13 18.34 -4.93
N LYS A 89 8.75 17.27 -4.22
CA LYS A 89 8.26 17.36 -2.84
C LYS A 89 9.33 17.89 -1.89
N ALA A 90 10.55 17.38 -1.99
CA ALA A 90 11.68 17.87 -1.19
C ALA A 90 11.97 19.34 -1.50
N SER A 91 11.97 19.73 -2.78
CA SER A 91 12.20 21.12 -3.19
C SER A 91 11.09 22.07 -2.71
N GLU A 92 9.83 21.64 -2.75
CA GLU A 92 8.69 22.42 -2.23
C GLU A 92 8.73 22.54 -0.70
N ALA A 93 9.16 21.49 0.01
CA ALA A 93 9.37 21.52 1.45
C ALA A 93 10.51 22.48 1.83
N GLU A 94 11.64 22.41 1.12
CA GLU A 94 12.76 23.35 1.24
C GLU A 94 12.29 24.79 1.01
N GLN A 95 11.51 25.04 -0.05
CA GLN A 95 10.97 26.38 -0.34
C GLN A 95 9.98 26.88 0.73
N ARG A 96 9.14 26.00 1.29
CA ARG A 96 8.22 26.39 2.37
C ARG A 96 8.95 26.75 3.66
N GLU A 97 9.95 25.98 4.04
CA GLU A 97 10.75 26.31 5.23
C GLU A 97 11.59 27.57 5.02
N LEU A 98 12.15 27.76 3.82
CA LEU A 98 12.84 29.01 3.47
C LEU A 98 11.91 30.23 3.48
N ALA A 99 10.68 30.09 3.00
CA ALA A 99 9.68 31.16 3.00
C ALA A 99 9.25 31.57 4.42
N LYS A 100 9.33 30.67 5.41
CA LYS A 100 9.06 31.00 6.82
C LYS A 100 10.22 31.74 7.49
N VAL A 101 11.46 31.45 7.07
CA VAL A 101 12.68 31.98 7.70
C VAL A 101 13.05 33.35 7.13
N THR A 102 12.67 33.68 5.89
CA THR A 102 13.12 34.92 5.25
C THR A 102 12.05 35.58 4.37
N ASN A 103 11.77 36.87 4.62
CA ASN A 103 11.03 37.77 3.70
C ASN A 103 11.93 38.39 2.60
N PHE A 104 13.22 38.04 2.55
CA PHE A 104 14.23 38.58 1.62
C PHE A 104 15.15 37.45 1.11
N ILE A 105 15.93 37.72 0.06
CA ILE A 105 16.76 36.72 -0.66
C ILE A 105 17.61 35.88 0.33
N PRO A 106 17.45 34.55 0.38
CA PRO A 106 18.09 33.70 1.38
C PRO A 106 19.62 33.66 1.25
N THR A 107 20.32 33.62 2.40
CA THR A 107 21.79 33.51 2.44
C THR A 107 22.22 32.05 2.34
N LYS A 108 23.34 31.73 1.65
CA LYS A 108 23.84 30.35 1.45
C LYS A 108 23.91 29.48 2.72
N LYS A 109 24.23 30.08 3.88
CA LYS A 109 24.27 29.37 5.18
C LYS A 109 22.88 28.94 5.67
N GLN A 110 21.86 29.77 5.48
CA GLN A 110 20.48 29.48 5.90
C GLN A 110 19.86 28.36 5.05
N VAL A 111 20.18 28.30 3.76
CA VAL A 111 19.75 27.21 2.87
C VAL A 111 20.36 25.87 3.28
N ALA A 112 21.65 25.86 3.64
CA ALA A 112 22.31 24.64 4.11
C ALA A 112 21.73 24.15 5.44
N GLU A 113 21.39 25.06 6.36
CA GLU A 113 20.82 24.69 7.66
C GLU A 113 19.37 24.17 7.54
N VAL A 114 18.55 24.79 6.68
CA VAL A 114 17.19 24.30 6.39
C VAL A 114 17.23 22.94 5.71
N LYS A 115 18.15 22.73 4.76
CA LYS A 115 18.33 21.44 4.10
C LYS A 115 18.80 20.35 5.07
N ALA A 116 19.68 20.67 6.01
CA ALA A 116 20.12 19.73 7.04
C ALA A 116 18.99 19.36 8.03
N LYS A 117 18.13 20.32 8.40
CA LYS A 117 16.94 20.07 9.23
C LYS A 117 15.92 19.18 8.50
N LEU A 118 15.65 19.49 7.23
CA LEU A 118 14.73 18.70 6.40
C LEU A 118 15.26 17.29 6.12
N ALA A 119 16.57 17.10 5.93
CA ALA A 119 17.14 15.76 5.76
C ALA A 119 16.90 14.87 7.00
N GLY A 120 16.87 15.44 8.21
CA GLY A 120 16.53 14.71 9.43
C GLY A 120 15.04 14.37 9.58
N ASP A 121 14.15 15.16 8.96
CA ASP A 121 12.69 14.93 8.97
C ASP A 121 12.21 14.08 7.78
N VAL A 122 12.95 14.05 6.66
CA VAL A 122 12.61 13.28 5.45
C VAL A 122 12.67 11.76 5.71
N ASP A 123 13.57 11.29 6.59
CA ASP A 123 13.62 9.88 7.03
C ASP A 123 12.36 9.48 7.83
N VAL A 124 11.59 10.45 8.35
CA VAL A 124 10.34 10.20 9.09
C VAL A 124 9.10 10.31 8.18
N ASP A 125 9.20 11.06 7.08
CA ASP A 125 8.06 11.45 6.24
C ASP A 125 8.04 10.84 4.82
N GLU A 126 9.00 9.99 4.43
CA GLU A 126 8.86 9.19 3.18
C GLU A 126 7.70 8.17 3.25
N ALA A 127 7.21 7.90 4.47
CA ALA A 127 5.95 7.21 4.75
C ALA A 127 4.85 8.14 5.32
N ALA A 128 4.81 9.41 4.91
CA ALA A 128 3.63 10.25 5.09
C ALA A 128 2.50 9.82 4.14
N THR A 129 2.13 8.54 4.16
CA THR A 129 0.71 8.19 4.12
C THR A 129 0.08 8.91 5.30
N GLY A 130 -0.39 10.13 5.04
CA GLY A 130 -0.94 11.00 6.07
C GLY A 130 -2.05 10.30 6.84
N LEU A 131 -1.72 9.78 8.02
CA LEU A 131 -2.67 9.44 9.06
C LEU A 131 -1.99 9.38 10.44
N LYS A 132 -1.38 10.49 10.87
CA LYS A 132 -1.23 10.81 12.31
C LYS A 132 -2.59 11.13 12.98
N ARG A 133 -3.67 10.45 12.58
CA ARG A 133 -4.96 10.49 13.28
C ARG A 133 -5.24 9.07 13.73
N LYS A 134 -5.26 8.93 15.05
CA LYS A 134 -5.89 7.88 15.87
C LYS A 134 -6.45 6.73 15.04
N ILE A 135 -5.90 5.55 15.29
CA ILE A 135 -6.44 4.23 14.97
C ILE A 135 -7.96 4.26 15.22
N ASN A 136 -8.69 4.62 14.18
CA ASN A 136 -10.10 4.36 14.04
C ASN A 136 -10.11 3.53 12.77
N ALA A 137 -10.24 2.21 12.95
CA ALA A 137 -10.46 1.24 11.88
C ALA A 137 -11.21 1.93 10.74
N VAL A 138 -10.57 2.00 9.57
CA VAL A 138 -11.07 2.75 8.41
C VAL A 138 -12.28 1.98 7.86
N THR A 139 -13.41 2.08 8.56
CA THR A 139 -14.70 1.58 8.08
C THR A 139 -15.03 2.37 6.83
N PHE A 140 -15.17 1.66 5.71
CA PHE A 140 -15.54 2.23 4.40
C PHE A 140 -16.97 2.79 4.38
N ASP A 141 -17.71 2.67 5.49
CA ASP A 141 -19.12 3.04 5.61
C ASP A 141 -19.46 4.54 5.53
N ARG A 142 -18.45 5.42 5.41
CA ARG A 142 -18.72 6.86 5.24
C ARG A 142 -18.95 7.17 3.75
N PRO A 143 -20.06 7.84 3.38
CA PRO A 143 -20.38 8.14 1.98
C PRO A 143 -19.32 9.00 1.27
N ALA A 144 -18.57 9.81 2.02
CA ALA A 144 -17.44 10.59 1.49
C ALA A 144 -16.31 9.72 0.90
N LYS A 145 -16.13 8.48 1.39
CA LYS A 145 -15.09 7.56 0.91
C LYS A 145 -15.46 6.89 -0.41
N GLU A 146 -16.75 6.86 -0.78
CA GLU A 146 -17.17 6.31 -2.08
C GLU A 146 -16.67 7.15 -3.26
N ASN A 147 -16.39 8.44 -3.03
CA ASN A 147 -15.88 9.39 -4.03
C ASN A 147 -14.34 9.56 -3.99
N GLN A 148 -13.67 8.96 -3.01
CA GLN A 148 -12.21 9.04 -2.89
C GLN A 148 -11.54 8.23 -4.00
N TYR A 149 -10.43 8.73 -4.54
CA TYR A 149 -9.61 7.98 -5.48
C TYR A 149 -8.76 6.97 -4.74
N PHE A 150 -8.71 5.76 -5.30
CA PHE A 150 -7.86 4.67 -4.83
C PHE A 150 -6.96 4.19 -5.96
N ARG A 151 -5.81 3.66 -5.55
CA ARG A 151 -4.81 3.05 -6.42
C ARG A 151 -4.33 1.75 -5.81
N VAL A 152 -3.94 0.80 -6.66
CA VAL A 152 -3.33 -0.46 -6.22
C VAL A 152 -1.96 -0.18 -5.58
N ASN A 153 -1.73 -0.76 -4.40
CA ASN A 153 -0.45 -0.66 -3.70
C ASN A 153 0.55 -1.69 -4.24
N TYR A 154 1.40 -1.27 -5.17
CA TYR A 154 2.38 -2.18 -5.79
C TYR A 154 3.41 -2.70 -4.80
N GLY A 155 3.80 -1.90 -3.79
CA GLY A 155 4.74 -2.32 -2.75
C GLY A 155 4.23 -3.55 -2.01
N LYS A 156 2.96 -3.54 -1.60
CA LYS A 156 2.33 -4.68 -0.91
C LYS A 156 2.34 -5.96 -1.75
N PHE A 157 2.01 -5.87 -3.04
CA PHE A 157 2.05 -7.03 -3.94
C PHE A 157 3.48 -7.52 -4.18
N ASN A 158 4.47 -6.61 -4.25
CA ASN A 158 5.87 -6.98 -4.40
C ASN A 158 6.41 -7.71 -3.17
N VAL A 159 6.03 -7.29 -1.96
CA VAL A 159 6.36 -8.00 -0.71
C VAL A 159 5.79 -9.41 -0.72
N LYS A 160 4.51 -9.59 -1.08
CA LYS A 160 3.93 -10.94 -1.19
C LYS A 160 4.63 -11.82 -2.22
N MET A 161 5.00 -11.24 -3.36
CA MET A 161 5.76 -11.95 -4.39
C MET A 161 7.15 -12.38 -3.89
N ARG A 162 7.85 -11.49 -3.17
CA ARG A 162 9.13 -11.79 -2.51
C ARG A 162 8.98 -12.92 -1.49
N ASN A 163 7.98 -12.82 -0.62
CA ASN A 163 7.74 -13.80 0.43
C ASN A 163 7.47 -15.20 -0.14
N LYS A 164 6.69 -15.30 -1.22
CA LYS A 164 6.44 -16.56 -1.94
C LYS A 164 7.72 -17.18 -2.52
N ARG A 165 8.69 -16.37 -2.94
CA ARG A 165 10.01 -16.86 -3.38
C ARG A 165 10.84 -17.39 -2.22
N PHE A 166 10.81 -16.75 -1.05
CA PHE A 166 11.50 -17.26 0.13
C PHE A 166 10.92 -18.57 0.62
N GLU A 167 9.59 -18.68 0.70
CA GLU A 167 8.88 -19.93 0.99
C GLU A 167 9.37 -21.06 0.06
N SER A 168 9.35 -20.80 -1.26
CA SER A 168 9.76 -21.77 -2.27
C SER A 168 11.22 -22.17 -2.11
N PHE A 169 12.11 -21.21 -1.87
CA PHE A 169 13.54 -21.45 -1.70
C PHE A 169 13.81 -22.33 -0.46
N VAL A 170 13.20 -22.02 0.68
CA VAL A 170 13.35 -22.80 1.91
C VAL A 170 12.74 -24.20 1.74
N GLY A 171 11.59 -24.29 1.08
CA GLY A 171 10.92 -25.55 0.76
C GLY A 171 11.82 -26.51 -0.02
N ILE A 172 12.52 -25.98 -1.03
CA ILE A 172 13.44 -26.75 -1.89
C ILE A 172 14.74 -27.09 -1.15
N ARG A 173 15.29 -26.15 -0.36
CA ARG A 173 16.61 -26.30 0.26
C ARG A 173 16.61 -27.15 1.53
N ILE A 174 15.54 -27.08 2.31
CA ILE A 174 15.43 -27.77 3.60
C ILE A 174 14.38 -28.88 3.49
N ASN A 175 13.11 -28.51 3.46
CA ASN A 175 11.96 -29.39 3.20
C ASN A 175 10.67 -28.58 3.13
N ASN A 176 9.58 -29.21 2.66
CA ASN A 176 8.27 -28.58 2.55
C ASN A 176 7.73 -28.00 3.87
N SER A 177 7.97 -28.67 5.01
CA SER A 177 7.52 -28.19 6.32
C SER A 177 8.21 -26.89 6.73
N ALA A 178 9.52 -26.77 6.48
CA ALA A 178 10.28 -25.54 6.71
C ALA A 178 9.80 -24.40 5.80
N GLY A 179 9.44 -24.72 4.56
CA GLY A 179 8.78 -23.76 3.66
C GLY A 179 7.48 -23.23 4.24
N LEU A 180 6.62 -24.12 4.75
CA LEU A 180 5.35 -23.75 5.39
C LEU A 180 5.56 -22.87 6.65
N ILE A 181 6.52 -23.23 7.50
CA ILE A 181 6.87 -22.41 8.68
C ILE A 181 7.34 -21.01 8.24
N THR A 182 8.18 -20.94 7.21
CA THR A 182 8.66 -19.67 6.65
C THR A 182 7.52 -18.82 6.12
N LYS A 183 6.56 -19.43 5.41
CA LYS A 183 5.35 -18.74 4.95
C LYS A 183 4.58 -18.13 6.13
N ILE A 184 4.37 -18.88 7.20
CA ILE A 184 3.64 -18.40 8.39
C ILE A 184 4.37 -17.23 9.05
N ILE A 185 5.69 -17.33 9.22
CA ILE A 185 6.52 -16.23 9.76
C ILE A 185 6.36 -14.96 8.91
N LEU A 186 6.46 -15.10 7.59
CA LEU A 186 6.36 -13.99 6.66
C LEU A 186 4.94 -13.42 6.56
N ASP A 187 3.90 -14.23 6.72
CA ASP A 187 2.50 -13.79 6.77
C ASP A 187 2.19 -13.05 8.07
N ILE A 188 2.78 -13.45 9.21
CA ILE A 188 2.68 -12.73 10.49
C ILE A 188 3.39 -11.37 10.40
N SER A 189 4.53 -11.32 9.70
CA SER A 189 5.32 -10.10 9.50
C SER A 189 4.76 -9.19 8.39
N ASP A 190 3.76 -9.65 7.65
CA ASP A 190 3.28 -8.96 6.44
C ASP A 190 2.56 -7.63 6.75
N ASP A 191 2.18 -7.40 8.02
CA ASP A 191 1.65 -6.11 8.48
C ASP A 191 2.74 -5.04 8.67
N GLU A 192 4.02 -5.39 8.46
CA GLU A 192 5.17 -4.48 8.60
C GLU A 192 5.49 -3.74 7.31
N LYS A 193 6.17 -2.60 7.45
CA LYS A 193 6.56 -1.79 6.30
C LYS A 193 7.68 -2.50 5.54
N ALA A 194 7.63 -2.42 4.22
CA ALA A 194 8.57 -3.12 3.33
C ALA A 194 10.02 -2.61 3.40
N GLU A 195 10.23 -1.46 4.02
CA GLU A 195 11.49 -0.70 4.05
C GLU A 195 12.37 -1.06 5.26
N ASP A 196 11.82 -1.78 6.24
CA ASP A 196 12.59 -2.19 7.41
C ASP A 196 13.60 -3.29 7.02
N ILE A 197 14.87 -3.06 7.37
CA ILE A 197 15.99 -3.97 7.07
C ILE A 197 15.79 -5.32 7.78
N GLU A 198 15.16 -5.29 8.95
CA GLU A 198 14.88 -6.45 9.78
C GLU A 198 13.39 -6.56 10.06
N SER A 199 12.84 -7.76 9.91
CA SER A 199 11.49 -8.06 10.38
C SER A 199 11.47 -8.10 11.90
N ARG A 200 10.33 -7.77 12.51
CA ARG A 200 10.20 -7.81 13.96
C ARG A 200 10.40 -9.22 14.51
N LEU A 201 10.88 -9.25 15.75
CA LEU A 201 10.99 -10.47 16.52
C LEU A 201 9.62 -11.15 16.70
N ILE A 202 9.53 -12.42 16.29
CA ILE A 202 8.34 -13.26 16.45
C ILE A 202 8.68 -14.43 17.37
N SER A 203 7.88 -14.61 18.44
CA SER A 203 8.02 -15.74 19.35
C SER A 203 7.59 -17.06 18.69
N ALA A 204 8.29 -18.17 19.01
CA ALA A 204 7.91 -19.51 18.55
C ALA A 204 6.46 -19.90 18.92
N GLN A 205 5.98 -19.48 20.10
CA GLN A 205 4.60 -19.74 20.53
C GLN A 205 3.56 -19.11 19.59
N ARG A 206 3.82 -17.90 19.09
CA ARG A 206 2.95 -17.23 18.13
C ARG A 206 2.93 -17.97 16.79
N ILE A 207 4.08 -18.47 16.33
CA ILE A 207 4.19 -19.27 15.10
C ILE A 207 3.36 -20.54 15.25
N ILE A 208 3.53 -21.28 16.34
CA ILE A 208 2.79 -22.53 16.60
C ILE A 208 1.28 -22.31 16.59
N LYS A 209 0.79 -21.22 17.20
CA LYS A 209 -0.64 -20.87 17.21
C LYS A 209 -1.19 -20.48 15.83
N SER A 210 -0.33 -20.17 14.87
CA SER A 210 -0.69 -19.74 13.52
C SER A 210 -0.50 -20.84 12.47
N ILE A 211 -0.05 -22.03 12.86
CA ILE A 211 -0.05 -23.21 12.00
C ILE A 211 -1.51 -23.65 11.79
N PRO A 212 -1.97 -23.80 10.54
CA PRO A 212 -3.31 -24.27 10.24
C PRO A 212 -3.55 -25.72 10.64
#